data_AF-A0A416FB01-F1
#
_entry.id   AF-A0A416FB01-F1
#
_cell.length_a   1.000
_cell.length_b   1.000
_cell.length_c   1.000
_cell.angle_alpha   90.00
_cell.angle_beta   90.00
_cell.angle_gamma   90.00
#
_symmetry.space_group_name_H-M   'P 1'
#
loop_
_entity.id
_entity.type
_entity.pdbx_description
1 polymer ?
#
loop_
_entity_poly.entity_id
_entity_poly.type
_entity_poly.pdbx_seq_one_letter_code
_entity_poly.pdbx_strand_id
1 'polypeptide(L)'
;MAVERYSHVMHIGSTVGGQIRPEYDAVDAVDALLPAGTLSGAPKFRACEIIQELEGGRRGIYGGAIGYLDFSGNLDVCIAIRIAYAKKGKVYARSGAGIVADSVPESEYQECLNKAKQIPFRLGLILQKKGSTAEKLPHS
;
A
#
# COMPACT_ATOMS: atom_id res chain seq x y z
N MET A 1 19.57 13.73 -5.29
CA MET A 1 18.87 12.75 -6.13
C MET A 1 19.80 11.55 -6.31
N ALA A 2 19.40 10.37 -5.83
CA ALA A 2 20.23 9.16 -5.81
C ALA A 2 19.48 7.99 -6.49
N VAL A 3 20.22 7.02 -7.03
CA VAL A 3 19.65 5.82 -7.65
C VAL A 3 19.73 4.67 -6.65
N GLU A 4 18.58 4.23 -6.17
CA GLU A 4 18.43 3.09 -5.28
C GLU A 4 18.24 1.81 -6.12
N ARG A 5 19.09 0.81 -5.90
CA ARG A 5 19.08 -0.46 -6.66
C ARG A 5 18.44 -1.57 -5.82
N TYR A 6 17.34 -2.14 -6.33
CA TYR A 6 16.68 -3.31 -5.76
C TYR A 6 16.85 -4.53 -6.67
N SER A 7 16.42 -5.71 -6.20
CA SER A 7 16.65 -7.00 -6.88
C SER A 7 16.17 -7.06 -8.34
N HIS A 8 15.10 -6.32 -8.68
CA HIS A 8 14.50 -6.38 -10.02
C HIS A 8 14.23 -4.99 -10.63
N VAL A 9 14.45 -3.90 -9.88
CA VAL A 9 14.12 -2.53 -10.30
C VAL A 9 15.08 -1.52 -9.68
N MET A 10 15.22 -0.36 -10.32
CA MET A 10 15.92 0.80 -9.76
C MET A 10 14.92 1.93 -9.52
N HIS A 11 15.02 2.62 -8.39
CA HIS A 11 14.21 3.80 -8.09
C HIS A 11 15.09 5.04 -8.00
N ILE A 12 14.59 6.17 -8.49
CA ILE A 12 15.22 7.47 -8.23
C ILE A 12 14.61 8.01 -6.94
N GLY A 13 15.43 8.10 -5.90
CA GLY A 13 15.04 8.55 -4.57
C GLY A 13 15.66 9.91 -4.23
N SER A 14 14.99 10.61 -3.32
CA SER A 14 15.57 11.75 -2.60
C SER A 14 15.16 11.66 -1.14
N THR A 15 16.08 12.00 -0.25
CA THR A 15 15.83 12.07 1.19
C THR A 15 15.50 13.50 1.56
N VAL A 16 14.37 13.70 2.23
CA VAL A 16 13.97 14.99 2.80
C VAL A 16 13.93 14.81 4.31
N GLY A 17 14.60 15.72 5.04
CA GLY A 17 14.64 15.72 6.49
C GLY A 17 14.22 17.08 7.06
N GLY A 18 13.77 17.08 8.31
CA GLY A 18 13.37 18.28 9.04
C GLY A 18 13.34 18.01 10.54
N GLN A 19 13.19 19.08 11.33
CA GLN A 19 12.97 18.98 12.78
C GLN A 19 11.48 19.21 13.07
N ILE A 20 10.89 18.32 13.87
CA ILE A 20 9.52 18.46 14.34
C ILE A 20 9.49 19.66 15.31
N ARG A 21 8.47 20.52 15.19
CA ARG A 21 8.35 21.66 16.09
C ARG A 21 7.97 21.18 17.51
N PRO A 22 8.36 21.89 18.58
CA PRO A 22 8.20 21.42 19.96
C PRO A 22 6.76 21.07 20.38
N GLU A 23 5.76 21.63 19.70
CA GLU A 23 4.34 21.43 19.96
C GLU A 23 3.73 20.21 19.24
N TYR A 24 4.50 19.47 18.44
CA TYR A 24 4.05 18.28 17.70
C TYR A 24 4.91 17.05 18.04
N ASP A 25 4.33 15.88 17.81
CA ASP A 25 5.01 14.59 17.98
C ASP A 25 5.21 13.84 16.65
N ALA A 26 5.75 12.62 16.74
CA ALA A 26 6.00 11.78 15.58
C ALA A 26 4.70 11.32 14.87
N VAL A 27 3.58 11.19 15.61
CA VAL A 27 2.28 10.79 15.07
C VAL A 27 1.69 11.93 14.24
N ASP A 28 1.81 13.18 14.71
CA ASP A 28 1.42 14.37 13.95
C ASP A 28 2.18 14.45 12.60
N ALA A 29 3.46 14.09 12.61
CA ALA A 29 4.26 14.04 11.38
C ALA A 29 3.71 13.00 10.39
N VAL A 30 3.26 11.84 10.87
CA VAL A 30 2.66 10.80 10.02
C VAL A 30 1.31 11.26 9.45
N ASP A 31 0.46 11.89 10.25
CA ASP A 31 -0.84 12.41 9.80
C ASP A 31 -0.67 13.49 8.71
N ALA A 32 0.30 14.38 8.87
CA ALA A 32 0.62 15.40 7.88
C ALA A 32 1.17 14.82 6.55
N LEU A 33 1.95 13.74 6.62
CA LEU A 33 2.61 13.16 5.46
C LEU A 33 1.71 12.22 4.65
N LEU A 34 0.83 11.46 5.32
CA LEU A 34 -0.04 10.50 4.66
C LEU A 34 -1.30 11.14 4.07
N PRO A 35 -1.98 10.46 3.12
CA PRO A 35 -1.44 9.38 2.31
C PRO A 35 -0.25 9.87 1.46
N ALA A 36 0.69 8.96 1.18
CA ALA A 36 1.88 9.30 0.44
C ALA A 36 1.54 9.88 -0.95
N GLY A 37 2.27 10.92 -1.37
CA GLY A 37 2.10 11.55 -2.68
C GLY A 37 2.25 10.56 -3.85
N THR A 38 3.08 9.54 -3.68
CA THR A 38 3.32 8.49 -4.67
C THR A 38 2.12 7.58 -4.93
N LEU A 39 1.12 7.53 -4.04
CA LEU A 39 -0.11 6.74 -4.20
C LEU A 39 -1.38 7.58 -4.32
N SER A 40 -1.29 8.88 -4.10
CA SER A 40 -2.38 9.82 -4.30
C SER A 40 -2.17 10.55 -5.61
N GLY A 41 -1.22 11.49 -5.63
CA GLY A 41 -0.87 12.30 -6.78
C GLY A 41 -0.59 13.74 -6.35
N ALA A 42 -0.52 14.64 -7.33
CA ALA A 42 -0.32 16.07 -7.10
C ALA A 42 -1.30 16.87 -7.96
N PRO A 43 -2.05 17.85 -7.40
CA PRO A 43 -2.18 18.19 -5.96
C PRO A 43 -2.86 17.07 -5.13
N LYS A 44 -2.36 16.81 -3.91
CA LYS A 44 -2.75 15.65 -3.07
C LYS A 44 -4.27 15.51 -2.88
N PHE A 45 -4.93 16.57 -2.42
CA PHE A 45 -6.37 16.52 -2.13
C PHE A 45 -7.20 16.23 -3.39
N ARG A 46 -6.93 16.94 -4.49
CA ARG A 46 -7.67 16.73 -5.74
C ARG A 46 -7.44 15.33 -6.32
N ALA A 47 -6.21 14.82 -6.23
CA ALA A 47 -5.91 13.46 -6.67
C ALA A 47 -6.67 12.41 -5.84
N CYS A 48 -6.74 12.58 -4.51
CA CYS A 48 -7.52 11.71 -3.64
C CYS A 48 -9.02 11.72 -3.96
N GLU A 49 -9.60 12.88 -4.28
CA GLU A 49 -11.00 13.00 -4.70
C GLU A 49 -11.28 12.21 -5.99
N ILE A 50 -10.47 12.43 -7.03
CA ILE A 50 -10.61 11.71 -8.32
C ILE A 50 -10.48 10.21 -8.11
N ILE A 51 -9.51 9.77 -7.32
CA ILE A 51 -9.33 8.36 -6.96
C ILE A 51 -10.59 7.80 -6.28
N GLN A 52 -11.17 8.55 -5.35
CA GLN A 52 -12.35 8.11 -4.62
C GLN A 52 -13.58 8.02 -5.54
N GLU A 53 -13.75 8.98 -6.45
CA GLU A 53 -14.81 8.98 -7.47
C GLU A 53 -14.68 7.76 -8.40
N LEU A 54 -13.46 7.42 -8.83
CA LEU A 54 -13.21 6.32 -9.77
C LEU A 54 -13.23 4.92 -9.13
N GLU A 55 -12.70 4.76 -7.91
CA GLU A 55 -12.61 3.44 -7.27
C GLU A 55 -13.90 3.01 -6.55
N GLY A 56 -14.81 3.95 -6.26
CA GLY A 56 -16.13 3.66 -5.68
C GLY A 56 -16.10 2.97 -4.30
N GLY A 57 -14.94 2.94 -3.62
CA GLY A 57 -14.77 2.19 -2.38
C GLY A 57 -13.52 2.57 -1.61
N ARG A 58 -13.49 2.24 -0.31
CA ARG A 58 -12.34 2.53 0.55
C ARG A 58 -11.13 1.70 0.15
N ARG A 59 -9.94 2.32 0.12
CA ARG A 59 -8.65 1.63 -0.10
C ARG A 59 -8.20 0.72 1.04
N GLY A 60 -8.76 0.93 2.23
CA GLY A 60 -8.43 0.15 3.41
C GLY A 60 -6.98 0.41 3.81
N ILE A 61 -6.20 -0.67 3.96
CA ILE A 61 -4.79 -0.58 4.34
C ILE A 61 -3.92 -0.10 3.17
N TYR A 62 -4.35 -0.29 1.92
CA TYR A 62 -3.56 0.10 0.75
C TYR A 62 -3.34 1.60 0.69
N GLY A 63 -2.08 2.03 0.73
CA GLY A 63 -1.68 3.44 0.76
C GLY A 63 -1.74 4.13 2.13
N GLY A 64 -2.02 3.38 3.19
CA GLY A 64 -1.76 3.81 4.56
C GLY A 64 -0.30 3.64 4.96
N ALA A 65 -0.03 3.67 6.27
CA ALA A 65 1.27 3.33 6.85
C ALA A 65 1.23 2.03 7.66
N ILE A 66 2.35 1.33 7.64
CA ILE A 66 2.63 0.15 8.48
C ILE A 66 3.98 0.39 9.14
N GLY A 67 4.07 0.21 10.45
CA GLY A 67 5.30 0.50 11.18
C GLY A 67 5.17 0.25 12.67
N TYR A 68 6.09 0.82 13.44
CA TYR A 68 6.08 0.77 14.90
C TYR A 68 6.32 2.15 15.49
N LEU A 69 5.72 2.37 16.65
CA LEU A 69 5.96 3.50 17.54
C LEU A 69 6.46 2.92 18.87
N ASP A 70 7.55 3.45 19.40
CA ASP A 70 8.03 3.08 20.74
C ASP A 70 7.67 4.13 21.80
N PHE A 71 7.85 3.77 23.07
CA PHE A 71 7.59 4.67 24.20
C PHE A 71 8.63 5.79 24.36
N SER A 72 9.74 5.72 23.61
CA SER A 72 10.78 6.75 23.59
C SER A 72 10.47 7.83 22.54
N GLY A 73 9.39 7.68 21.77
CA GLY A 73 8.98 8.61 20.72
C GLY A 73 9.59 8.30 19.35
N ASN A 74 10.30 7.17 19.18
CA ASN A 74 10.81 6.76 17.88
C ASN A 74 9.68 6.12 17.06
N LEU A 75 9.62 6.50 15.78
CA LEU A 75 8.61 6.04 14.84
C LEU A 75 9.30 5.68 13.53
N ASP A 76 9.04 4.47 13.05
CA ASP A 76 9.44 4.04 11.73
C ASP A 76 8.23 3.44 11.02
N VAL A 77 7.86 4.03 9.89
CA VAL A 77 6.69 3.66 9.10
C VAL A 77 7.05 3.54 7.62
N CYS A 78 6.55 2.50 6.99
CA CYS A 78 6.60 2.32 5.55
C CYS A 78 5.19 2.47 4.94
N ILE A 79 5.15 2.83 3.66
CA ILE A 79 3.89 2.92 2.93
C ILE A 79 3.37 1.51 2.68
N ALA A 80 2.09 1.31 2.94
CA ALA A 80 1.39 0.04 2.79
C ALA A 80 1.14 -0.32 1.31
N ILE A 81 2.21 -0.72 0.61
CA ILE A 81 2.21 -1.19 -0.78
C ILE A 81 2.74 -2.62 -0.88
N ARG A 82 2.38 -3.30 -1.96
CA ARG A 82 2.74 -4.73 -2.20
C ARG A 82 2.29 -5.65 -1.06
N ILE A 83 1.20 -5.30 -0.40
CA ILE A 83 0.60 -6.08 0.69
C ILE A 83 -0.55 -6.96 0.18
N ALA A 84 -0.78 -8.06 0.89
CA ALA A 84 -2.02 -8.82 0.82
C ALA A 84 -2.64 -8.87 2.22
N TYR A 85 -3.96 -8.65 2.32
CA TYR A 85 -4.67 -8.76 3.59
C TYR A 85 -5.93 -9.63 3.45
N ALA A 86 -6.26 -10.39 4.48
CA ALA A 86 -7.45 -11.23 4.51
C ALA A 86 -8.57 -10.54 5.30
N LYS A 87 -9.77 -10.49 4.73
CA LYS A 87 -10.97 -9.95 5.39
C LYS A 87 -12.20 -10.73 4.93
N LYS A 88 -13.02 -11.20 5.88
CA LYS A 88 -14.26 -11.96 5.61
C LYS A 88 -14.04 -13.16 4.65
N GLY A 89 -12.99 -13.94 4.89
CA GLY A 89 -12.67 -15.12 4.07
C GLY A 89 -12.11 -14.82 2.67
N LYS A 90 -11.90 -13.54 2.31
CA LYS A 90 -11.32 -13.12 1.03
C LYS A 90 -9.94 -12.51 1.23
N VAL A 91 -9.04 -12.77 0.30
CA VAL A 91 -7.72 -12.14 0.25
C VAL A 91 -7.76 -10.98 -0.74
N TYR A 92 -7.32 -9.81 -0.29
CA TYR A 92 -7.26 -8.60 -1.09
C TYR A 92 -5.79 -8.25 -1.32
N ALA A 93 -5.44 -8.04 -2.58
CA ALA A 93 -4.18 -7.46 -2.99
C ALA A 93 -4.48 -6.32 -3.96
N ARG A 94 -3.87 -5.16 -3.73
CA ARG A 94 -4.07 -3.98 -4.57
C ARG A 94 -2.73 -3.52 -5.12
N SER A 95 -2.78 -3.03 -6.35
CA SER A 95 -1.65 -2.51 -7.10
C SER A 95 -2.14 -1.30 -7.90
N GLY A 96 -1.21 -0.41 -8.25
CA GLY A 96 -1.50 0.82 -8.95
C GLY A 96 -0.27 1.34 -9.69
N ALA A 97 -0.51 2.30 -10.58
CA ALA A 97 0.51 3.01 -11.33
C ALA A 97 0.24 4.52 -11.26
N GLY A 98 1.30 5.32 -11.44
CA GLY A 98 1.21 6.77 -11.42
C GLY A 98 0.88 7.28 -12.81
N ILE A 99 -0.28 7.89 -12.98
CA ILE A 99 -0.74 8.38 -14.28
C ILE A 99 -0.25 9.82 -14.49
N VAL A 100 0.42 10.06 -15.61
CA VAL A 100 0.84 11.39 -16.08
C VAL A 100 0.23 11.66 -17.46
N ALA A 101 0.37 12.89 -17.97
CA ALA A 101 -0.21 13.30 -19.25
C ALA A 101 0.24 12.41 -20.43
N ASP A 102 1.49 11.94 -20.39
CA ASP A 102 2.08 11.11 -21.44
C ASP A 102 1.92 9.59 -21.18
N SER A 103 1.14 9.21 -20.17
CA SER A 103 0.91 7.79 -19.83
C SER A 103 0.12 7.08 -20.94
N VAL A 104 0.53 5.86 -21.25
CA VAL A 104 -0.16 4.97 -22.21
C VAL A 104 -1.00 3.95 -21.44
N PRO A 105 -2.34 3.93 -21.58
CA PRO A 105 -3.22 3.10 -20.75
C PRO A 105 -2.84 1.62 -20.68
N GLU A 106 -2.47 1.02 -21.81
CA GLU A 106 -2.08 -0.38 -21.92
C GLU A 106 -0.79 -0.67 -21.14
N SER A 107 0.18 0.24 -21.20
CA SER A 107 1.46 0.13 -20.48
C SER A 107 1.25 0.25 -18.97
N GLU A 108 0.43 1.21 -18.52
CA GLU A 108 0.12 1.43 -17.10
C GLU A 108 -0.63 0.23 -16.51
N TYR A 109 -1.55 -0.34 -17.27
CA TYR A 109 -2.25 -1.56 -16.89
C TYR A 109 -1.27 -2.74 -16.74
N GLN A 110 -0.35 -2.90 -17.69
CA GLN A 110 0.66 -3.95 -17.63
C GLN A 110 1.62 -3.76 -16.43
N GLU A 111 1.98 -2.52 -16.10
CA GLU A 111 2.76 -2.18 -14.91
C GLU A 111 2.02 -2.57 -13.62
N CYS A 112 0.72 -2.24 -13.52
CA CYS A 112 -0.13 -2.61 -12.39
C CYS A 112 -0.12 -4.13 -12.17
N LEU A 113 -0.26 -4.91 -13.25
CA LEU A 113 -0.20 -6.38 -13.21
C LEU A 113 1.18 -6.89 -12.80
N ASN A 114 2.26 -6.30 -13.31
CA ASN A 114 3.63 -6.71 -12.99
C ASN A 114 3.96 -6.45 -11.51
N LYS A 115 3.49 -5.34 -10.95
CA LYS A 115 3.60 -5.05 -9.51
C LYS A 115 2.75 -6.01 -8.68
N ALA A 116 1.54 -6.35 -9.14
CA ALA A 116 0.65 -7.29 -8.44
C ALA A 116 1.23 -8.71 -8.38
N LYS A 117 1.91 -9.17 -9.43
CA LYS A 117 2.58 -10.49 -9.48
C LYS A 117 3.67 -10.66 -8.41
N GLN A 118 4.30 -9.57 -7.99
CA GLN A 118 5.34 -9.59 -6.94
C GLN A 118 4.75 -9.74 -5.54
N ILE A 119 3.45 -9.55 -5.37
CA ILE A 119 2.78 -9.77 -4.08
C ILE A 119 2.78 -11.28 -3.82
N PRO A 120 3.44 -11.75 -2.74
CA PRO A 120 3.58 -13.17 -2.48
C PRO A 120 2.22 -13.78 -2.12
N PHE A 121 1.49 -14.28 -3.12
CA PHE A 121 0.27 -15.07 -2.94
C PHE A 121 0.59 -16.51 -2.49
N ARG A 122 1.44 -16.68 -1.47
CA ARG A 122 1.58 -17.98 -0.79
C ARG A 122 0.35 -18.32 0.06
N LEU A 123 -0.60 -17.40 0.21
CA LEU A 123 -1.80 -17.57 1.03
C LEU A 123 -2.80 -18.57 0.43
N GLY A 124 -2.82 -18.79 -0.89
CA GLY A 124 -3.69 -19.80 -1.52
C GLY A 124 -3.41 -21.21 -1.00
N LEU A 125 -2.14 -21.53 -0.74
CA LEU A 125 -1.71 -22.80 -0.14
C LEU A 125 -2.04 -22.95 1.34
N ILE A 126 -2.14 -21.84 2.08
CA ILE A 126 -2.43 -21.86 3.53
C ILE A 126 -3.94 -21.83 3.80
N LEU A 127 -4.72 -21.10 3.00
CA LEU A 127 -6.17 -21.03 3.14
C LEU A 127 -6.87 -22.27 2.56
N GLN A 128 -6.35 -22.91 1.51
CA GLN A 128 -6.85 -24.24 1.10
C GLN A 128 -6.61 -25.31 2.16
N LYS A 129 -5.50 -25.24 2.92
CA LYS A 129 -5.25 -26.17 4.03
C LYS A 129 -6.19 -25.97 5.22
N LYS A 130 -6.70 -24.76 5.46
CA LYS A 130 -7.73 -24.51 6.50
C LYS A 130 -9.17 -24.79 6.05
N GLY A 131 -9.41 -24.92 4.74
CA GLY A 131 -10.71 -25.30 4.17
C GLY A 131 -10.93 -26.82 4.04
N SER A 132 -9.93 -27.66 4.34
CA SER A 132 -10.04 -29.13 4.26
C SER A 132 -10.38 -29.82 5.59
N THR A 133 -10.70 -29.08 6.64
CA THR A 133 -11.39 -29.61 7.83
C THR A 133 -12.81 -29.07 7.84
N ALA A 134 -13.58 -29.39 6.79
CA ALA A 134 -15.02 -29.36 6.87
C ALA A 134 -15.43 -30.55 7.74
N GLU A 135 -15.80 -30.26 8.98
CA GLU A 135 -16.56 -31.15 9.83
C GLU A 135 -17.70 -31.77 9.01
N LYS A 136 -17.75 -33.10 9.01
CA LYS A 136 -18.96 -33.85 8.69
C LYS A 136 -20.03 -33.40 9.68
N LEU A 137 -20.95 -32.56 9.24
CA LEU A 137 -22.23 -32.39 9.93
C LEU A 137 -22.96 -33.74 9.83
N PRO A 138 -23.37 -34.35 10.96
CA PRO A 138 -24.14 -35.58 10.94
C PRO A 138 -25.54 -35.31 10.39
N HIS A 139 -25.96 -36.16 9.46
CA HIS A 139 -27.34 -36.31 9.03
C HIS A 139 -28.23 -36.72 10.21
N SER A 140 -29.20 -35.87 10.56
CA SER A 140 -30.55 -36.23 11.04
C SER A 140 -31.36 -34.97 11.27
#